data_AF-A0A2N3CQE6-F1
#
_entry.id   AF-A0A2N3CQE6-F1
#
_cell.length_a   1.000
_cell.length_b   1.000
_cell.length_c   1.000
_cell.angle_alpha   90.00
_cell.angle_beta   90.00
_cell.angle_gamma   90.00
#
_symmetry.space_group_name_H-M   'P 1'
#
loop_
_entity.id
_entity.type
_entity.pdbx_description
1 polymer ?
#
loop_
_entity_poly.entity_id
_entity_poly.type
_entity_poly.pdbx_seq_one_letter_code
_entity_poly.pdbx_strand_id
1 'polypeptide(L)' 'MRFTPKGYGGHRRNPDEVKRDGWKEQRMLAVSLDDQRLTWPERELVRQLGEKLYGPRAEDREAANG' A
#
# COMPACT_ATOMS: atom_id res chain seq x y z
N MET A 1 33.15 -18.48 7.95
CA MET A 1 32.33 -17.37 8.51
C MET A 1 31.03 -17.25 7.73
N ARG A 2 29.86 -17.22 8.39
CA ARG A 2 28.57 -16.99 7.74
C ARG A 2 28.23 -15.50 7.88
N PHE A 3 28.28 -14.76 6.78
CA PHE A 3 27.86 -13.36 6.72
C PHE A 3 26.34 -13.30 6.77
N THR A 4 25.80 -12.82 7.88
CA THR A 4 24.37 -12.52 8.02
C THR A 4 24.23 -11.00 8.01
N PRO A 5 23.62 -10.38 6.98
CA PRO A 5 23.49 -8.93 6.95
C PRO A 5 22.70 -8.44 8.17
N LYS A 6 23.28 -7.48 8.92
CA LYS A 6 22.66 -6.82 10.07
C LYS A 6 21.45 -6.02 9.57
N GLY A 7 20.26 -6.60 9.69
CA GLY A 7 19.01 -5.94 9.29
C GLY A 7 17.76 -6.79 9.48
N TYR A 8 17.89 -8.12 9.50
CA TYR A 8 16.76 -9.04 9.70
C TYR A 8 16.66 -9.54 11.16
N GLY A 9 16.84 -8.64 12.14
CA GLY A 9 16.90 -9.03 13.56
C GLY A 9 16.32 -8.02 14.55
N GLY A 10 15.62 -6.98 14.09
CA GLY A 10 14.76 -6.17 14.95
C GLY A 10 13.33 -6.69 14.83
N HIS A 11 12.56 -6.69 15.92
CA HIS A 11 11.10 -6.88 15.87
C HIS A 11 10.56 -6.14 14.64
N ARG A 12 10.11 -6.89 13.61
CA ARG A 12 9.40 -6.25 12.50
C ARG A 12 8.21 -5.56 13.14
N ARG A 13 8.21 -4.23 13.13
CA ARG A 13 7.01 -3.47 13.52
C ARG A 13 5.86 -4.07 12.73
N ASN A 14 4.78 -4.36 13.44
CA ASN A 14 3.63 -4.97 12.81
C ASN A 14 3.18 -4.03 11.67
N PRO A 15 2.83 -4.50 10.47
CA PRO A 15 2.35 -3.65 9.37
C PRO A 15 1.31 -2.59 9.79
N ASP A 16 0.46 -2.88 10.78
CA ASP A 16 -0.47 -1.90 11.35
C ASP A 16 0.21 -0.75 12.10
N GLU A 17 1.29 -1.03 12.84
CA GLU A 17 2.10 0.00 13.52
C GLU A 17 2.80 0.88 12.49
N VAL A 18 3.37 0.30 11.44
CA VAL A 18 4.02 1.06 10.36
C VAL A 18 3.04 1.99 9.64
N LYS A 19 1.81 1.52 9.37
CA LYS A 19 0.75 2.35 8.77
C LYS A 19 0.32 3.49 9.68
N ARG A 20 0.19 3.22 10.99
CA ARG A 20 -0.22 4.22 11.99
C ARG A 20 0.84 5.30 12.18
N ASP A 21 2.12 4.91 12.31
CA ASP A 21 3.24 5.84 12.47
C ASP A 21 3.42 6.67 11.19
N GLY A 22 3.34 6.02 10.02
CA GLY A 22 3.36 6.69 8.71
C GLY A 22 2.29 7.77 8.59
N TRP A 23 1.07 7.50 9.08
CA TRP A 23 -0.02 8.48 9.05
C TRP A 23 0.22 9.65 10.00
N LYS A 24 0.65 9.36 11.23
CA LYS A 24 0.82 10.39 12.28
C LYS A 24 2.04 11.28 12.04
N GLU A 25 3.16 10.70 11.64
CA GLU A 25 4.44 11.41 11.57
C GLU A 25 4.77 11.88 10.16
N GLN A 26 4.46 11.08 9.14
CA GLN A 26 4.86 11.34 7.76
C GLN A 26 3.68 11.72 6.86
N ARG A 27 2.45 11.70 7.40
CA ARG A 27 1.20 11.95 6.67
C ARG A 27 1.04 11.02 5.47
N MET A 28 1.60 9.82 5.54
CA MET A 28 1.53 8.78 4.52
C MET A 28 0.56 7.68 4.93
N LEU A 29 -0.31 7.26 4.01
CA LEU A 29 -1.29 6.20 4.22
C LEU A 29 -1.08 5.07 3.21
N ALA A 30 -0.77 3.87 3.68
CA ALA A 30 -0.76 2.65 2.87
C ALA A 30 -2.03 1.84 3.12
N VAL A 31 -2.95 1.87 2.16
CA VAL A 31 -4.26 1.21 2.24
C VAL A 31 -4.42 0.23 1.08
N SER A 32 -5.04 -0.93 1.36
CA SER A 32 -5.40 -1.89 0.31
C SER A 32 -6.69 -1.42 -0.39
N LEU A 33 -6.81 -1.59 -1.70
CA LEU A 33 -8.07 -1.31 -2.40
C LEU A 33 -9.22 -2.22 -1.94
N ASP A 34 -8.88 -3.40 -1.43
CA ASP A 34 -9.86 -4.39 -0.94
C ASP A 34 -10.09 -4.32 0.57
N ASP A 35 -9.60 -3.28 1.25
CA ASP A 35 -9.77 -3.14 2.70
C ASP A 35 -11.28 -3.12 3.05
N GLN A 36 -11.72 -4.10 3.84
CA GLN A 36 -13.12 -4.29 4.23
C GLN A 36 -13.68 -3.14 5.06
N ARG A 37 -12.81 -2.28 5.63
CA ARG A 37 -13.22 -1.08 6.35
C ARG A 37 -13.62 0.07 5.43
N LEU A 38 -13.24 0.01 4.15
CA LEU A 38 -13.62 1.00 3.14
C LEU A 38 -14.92 0.59 2.47
N THR A 39 -15.86 1.53 2.42
CA THR A 39 -17.05 1.46 1.58
C THR A 39 -16.67 1.47 0.10
N TRP A 40 -17.56 1.01 -0.77
CA TRP A 40 -17.32 0.99 -2.21
C TRP A 40 -16.88 2.37 -2.77
N PRO A 41 -17.53 3.51 -2.42
CA PRO A 41 -17.08 4.82 -2.89
C PRO A 41 -15.67 5.20 -2.41
N GLU A 42 -15.29 4.82 -1.18
CA GLU A 42 -13.95 5.11 -0.66
C GLU A 42 -12.87 4.29 -1.36
N ARG A 43 -13.16 3.02 -1.68
CA ARG A 43 -12.26 2.18 -2.48
C ARG A 43 -12.02 2.78 -3.86
N GLU A 44 -13.10 3.25 -4.50
CA GLU A 44 -13.03 3.87 -5.81
C GLU A 44 -12.23 5.18 -5.78
N LEU A 45 -12.41 6.01 -4.74
CA LEU A 45 -11.60 7.21 -4.54
C LEU A 45 -10.10 6.88 -4.42
N VAL A 46 -9.75 5.87 -3.62
CA VAL A 46 -8.34 5.44 -3.48
C VAL A 46 -7.81 4.92 -4.81
N ARG A 47 -8.59 4.13 -5.56
CA ARG A 47 -8.23 3.63 -6.90
C ARG A 47 -7.92 4.80 -7.85
N GLN A 48 -8.85 5.75 -7.98
CA GLN A 48 -8.69 6.92 -8.86
C GLN A 48 -7.50 7.80 -8.47
N LEU A 49 -7.26 8.01 -7.17
CA LEU A 49 -6.08 8.73 -6.71
C LEU A 49 -4.79 7.98 -7.05
N GLY A 50 -4.77 6.67 -6.86
CA GLY A 50 -3.66 5.81 -7.24
C GLY A 50 -3.36 5.90 -8.73
N GLU A 51 -4.39 5.77 -9.58
CA GLU A 51 -4.25 5.88 -11.04
C GLU A 51 -3.78 7.26 -11.49
N LYS A 52 -4.30 8.32 -10.86
CA LYS A 52 -3.88 9.70 -11.18
C LYS A 52 -2.41 9.95 -10.82
N LEU A 53 -1.93 9.38 -9.71
CA LEU A 53 -0.57 9.61 -9.21
C LEU A 53 0.46 8.68 -9.85
N TYR A 54 0.09 7.44 -10.17
CA TYR A 54 1.02 6.39 -10.58
C TYR A 54 0.67 5.72 -11.92
N GLY A 55 -0.43 6.12 -12.55
CA GLY A 55 -0.95 5.51 -13.78
C GLY A 55 -1.83 4.28 -13.53
N PRO A 56 -2.51 3.79 -14.57
CA PRO A 56 -3.35 2.60 -14.49
C PRO A 56 -2.53 1.37 -14.08
N ARG A 57 -3.15 0.46 -13.33
CA ARG A 57 -2.51 -0.81 -12.99
C ARG A 57 -2.31 -1.66 -14.25
N ALA A 58 -1.34 -2.58 -14.20
CA ALA A 58 -1.11 -3.51 -15.30
C ALA A 58 -2.39 -4.31 -15.64
N GLU A 59 -3.12 -4.72 -14.61
CA GLU A 59 -4.39 -5.47 -14.70
C GLU A 59 -5.47 -4.69 -15.49
N ASP A 60 -5.56 -3.36 -15.28
CA ASP A 60 -6.50 -2.49 -16.01
C ASP A 60 -6.09 -2.27 -17.48
N ARG A 61 -4.79 -2.33 -17.79
CA ARG A 61 -4.30 -2.22 -19.18
C ARG A 61 -4.62 -3.46 -20.00
N GLU A 62 -4.59 -4.64 -19.39
CA GLU A 62 -4.90 -5.89 -20.08
C GLU A 62 -6.39 -5.99 -20.44
N ALA A 63 -7.28 -5.48 -19.58
CA ALA A 63 -8.72 -5.41 -19.85
C ALA A 63 -9.10 -4.43 -20.98
N ALA A 64 -8.28 -3.40 -21.25
CA ALA A 64 -8.54 -2.41 -22.31
C ALA A 64 -8.08 -2.86 -23.71
N ASN A 65 -7.33 -3.97 -23.82
CA ASN A 65 -6.79 -4.48 -25.09
C ASN A 65 -7.45 -5.81 -25.54
N GLY A 66 -8.55 -6.22 -24.92
CA GLY A 66 -9.39 -7.35 -25.32
C GLY A 66 -10.74 -6.90 -25.83
#